data_AF-A0A3E0TPW8-F1
#
_entry.id   AF-A0A3E0TPW8-F1
#
_cell.length_a   1.000
_cell.length_b   1.000
_cell.length_c   1.000
_cell.angle_alpha   90.00
_cell.angle_beta   90.00
_cell.angle_gamma   90.00
#
_symmetry.space_group_name_H-M   'P 1'
#
loop_
_entity.id
_entity.type
_entity.pdbx_description
1 polymer ?
#
loop_
_entity_poly.entity_id
_entity_poly.type
_entity_poly.pdbx_seq_one_letter_code
_entity_poly.pdbx_strand_id
1 'polypeptide(L)'
;MLNAIIHGKAGRIELNSNDESISWRQLYREREDLLTAAFFSRFSYLSELTQHKLFKLWLGSGDFTEFESIEYWPSYYLDDDSAYEHKQKRVEPDLLLQFKELDVLVEIKPPGQEQYHEQWQREIIGYFEQDQASKPLYFLAIGGVGKLISSFDCSTIQTQFPDFKNIKGIEWQTIGYQLRNMVKQTSVPLQDKRILRDMLQALELYGVRVRKLGWKSLQEFNEHYSVTLSALDIWPLETAK
;
A
#
# COMPACT_ATOMS: atom_id res chain seq x y z
N MET A 1 10.91 -16.03 2.36
CA MET A 1 9.90 -16.13 3.44
C MET A 1 8.46 -16.17 2.91
N LEU A 2 7.98 -15.17 2.15
CA LEU A 2 6.58 -15.09 1.70
C LEU A 2 6.03 -16.39 1.07
N ASN A 3 6.78 -17.02 0.15
CA ASN A 3 6.40 -18.30 -0.45
C ASN A 3 6.21 -19.42 0.58
N ALA A 4 7.02 -19.48 1.64
CA ALA A 4 6.84 -20.45 2.71
C ALA A 4 5.53 -20.21 3.48
N ILE A 5 5.15 -18.95 3.69
CA ILE A 5 3.87 -18.60 4.33
C ILE A 5 2.69 -18.94 3.42
N ILE A 6 2.77 -18.58 2.13
CA ILE A 6 1.72 -18.86 1.12
C ILE A 6 1.44 -20.37 1.01
N HIS A 7 2.49 -21.18 0.97
CA HIS A 7 2.38 -22.64 0.83
C HIS A 7 2.25 -23.38 2.17
N GLY A 8 2.05 -22.68 3.29
CA GLY A 8 1.86 -23.29 4.61
C GLY A 8 3.08 -24.02 5.17
N LYS A 9 4.28 -23.73 4.63
CA LYS A 9 5.57 -24.29 5.06
C LYS A 9 6.27 -23.47 6.13
N ALA A 10 5.77 -22.27 6.46
CA ALA A 10 6.33 -21.44 7.53
C ALA A 10 6.03 -21.99 8.94
N GLY A 11 5.11 -22.94 9.09
CA GLY A 11 4.74 -23.52 10.38
C GLY A 11 3.85 -22.59 11.21
N ARG A 12 3.95 -22.72 12.53
CA ARG A 12 3.15 -22.00 13.53
C ARG A 12 4.08 -21.37 14.57
N ILE A 13 3.59 -20.33 15.21
CA ILE A 13 4.25 -19.64 16.32
C ILE A 13 3.47 -20.00 17.59
N GLU A 14 4.17 -20.49 18.60
CA GLU A 14 3.60 -20.76 19.93
C GLU A 14 3.52 -19.46 20.73
N LEU A 15 2.34 -19.15 21.29
CA LEU A 15 2.16 -18.02 22.19
C LEU A 15 2.32 -18.53 23.63
N ASN A 16 3.26 -17.94 24.37
CA ASN A 16 3.56 -18.35 25.74
C ASN A 16 2.35 -18.08 26.65
N SER A 17 1.52 -19.10 26.92
CA SER A 17 0.93 -19.45 28.23
C SER A 17 -0.31 -20.37 28.16
N ASN A 18 -0.93 -20.61 26.99
CA ASN A 18 -2.23 -21.33 26.92
C ASN A 18 -2.36 -22.39 25.79
N ASP A 19 -1.26 -23.01 25.31
CA ASP A 19 -1.28 -23.92 24.13
C ASP A 19 -1.85 -23.29 22.83
N GLU A 20 -2.07 -21.97 22.84
CA GLU A 20 -2.51 -21.24 21.66
C GLU A 20 -1.33 -21.04 20.71
N SER A 21 -1.51 -21.48 19.47
CA SER A 21 -0.54 -21.26 18.41
C SER A 21 -1.22 -20.48 17.28
N ILE A 22 -0.49 -19.52 16.72
CA ILE A 22 -0.94 -18.75 15.56
C ILE A 22 -0.15 -19.19 14.33
N SER A 23 -0.81 -19.34 13.18
CA SER A 23 -0.08 -19.60 11.94
C SER A 23 0.59 -18.33 11.44
N TRP A 24 1.76 -18.44 10.79
CA TRP A 24 2.39 -17.29 10.12
C TRP A 24 1.48 -16.58 9.13
N ARG A 25 0.57 -17.32 8.47
CA ARG A 25 -0.43 -16.74 7.57
C ARG A 25 -1.43 -15.86 8.32
N GLN A 26 -1.88 -16.28 9.49
CA GLN A 26 -2.80 -15.49 10.30
C GLN A 26 -2.09 -14.25 10.84
N LEU A 27 -0.88 -14.40 11.40
CA LEU A 27 -0.08 -13.27 11.87
C LEU A 27 0.15 -12.23 10.76
N TYR A 28 0.46 -12.69 9.54
CA TYR A 28 0.63 -11.82 8.37
C TYR A 28 -0.62 -10.99 8.05
N ARG A 29 -1.82 -11.54 8.21
CA ARG A 29 -3.09 -10.83 7.92
C ARG A 29 -3.47 -9.80 8.98
N GLU A 30 -2.95 -9.97 10.19
CA GLU A 30 -3.25 -9.12 11.35
C GLU A 30 -2.21 -8.00 11.54
N ARG A 31 -1.20 -7.91 10.68
CA ARG A 31 -0.10 -6.96 10.80
C ARG A 31 0.12 -6.18 9.51
N GLU A 32 -0.25 -4.91 9.56
CA GLU A 32 -0.05 -3.94 8.49
C GLU A 32 1.39 -3.88 8.00
N ASP A 33 2.35 -3.72 8.92
CA ASP A 33 3.78 -3.64 8.63
C ASP A 33 4.28 -4.80 7.77
N LEU A 34 3.73 -6.00 7.97
CA LEU A 34 4.11 -7.17 7.19
C LEU A 34 3.61 -7.09 5.75
N LEU A 35 2.43 -6.49 5.51
CA LEU A 35 1.96 -6.19 4.17
C LEU A 35 2.81 -5.09 3.53
N THR A 36 3.06 -3.99 4.23
CA THR A 36 3.89 -2.87 3.77
C THR A 36 5.26 -3.37 3.32
N ALA A 37 5.98 -4.06 4.22
CA ALA A 37 7.28 -4.62 3.93
C ALA A 37 7.22 -5.66 2.80
N ALA A 38 6.24 -6.57 2.82
CA ALA A 38 6.15 -7.59 1.77
C ALA A 38 5.85 -6.98 0.41
N PHE A 39 4.97 -5.98 0.30
CA PHE A 39 4.59 -5.38 -0.97
C PHE A 39 5.71 -4.49 -1.53
N PHE A 40 6.21 -3.54 -0.74
CA PHE A 40 7.13 -2.52 -1.21
C PHE A 40 8.57 -3.00 -1.37
N SER A 41 8.98 -4.06 -0.67
CA SER A 41 10.26 -4.72 -0.96
C SER A 41 10.29 -5.39 -2.33
N ARG A 42 9.14 -5.79 -2.89
CA ARG A 42 9.09 -6.27 -4.28
C ARG A 42 9.05 -5.09 -5.25
N PHE A 43 8.36 -4.02 -4.89
CA PHE A 43 8.34 -2.81 -5.70
C PHE A 43 9.76 -2.32 -6.02
N SER A 44 10.68 -2.33 -5.04
CA SER A 44 12.07 -1.91 -5.24
C SER A 44 12.88 -2.78 -6.21
N TYR A 45 12.38 -3.96 -6.60
CA TYR A 45 13.02 -4.84 -7.59
C TYR A 45 12.46 -4.70 -9.01
N LEU A 46 11.37 -3.94 -9.20
CA LEU A 46 10.83 -3.65 -10.52
C LEU A 46 11.80 -2.77 -11.32
N SER A 47 11.76 -2.86 -12.65
CA SER A 47 12.48 -1.89 -13.47
C SER A 47 11.92 -0.47 -13.29
N GLU A 48 12.78 0.54 -13.44
CA GLU A 48 12.42 1.96 -13.32
C GLU A 48 11.21 2.33 -14.18
N LEU A 49 11.13 1.81 -15.41
CA LEU A 49 10.00 2.09 -16.30
C LEU A 49 8.68 1.55 -15.74
N THR A 50 8.69 0.38 -15.08
CA THR A 50 7.50 -0.20 -14.48
C THR A 50 7.12 0.52 -13.19
N GLN A 51 8.11 0.86 -12.34
CA GLN A 51 7.92 1.70 -11.15
C GLN A 51 7.28 3.04 -11.54
N HIS A 52 7.85 3.70 -12.56
CA HIS A 52 7.34 4.96 -13.08
C HIS A 52 5.89 4.82 -13.55
N LYS A 53 5.57 3.82 -14.37
CA LYS A 53 4.20 3.59 -14.85
C LYS A 53 3.21 3.36 -13.71
N LEU A 54 3.59 2.61 -12.67
CA LEU A 54 2.72 2.39 -11.52
C LEU A 54 2.47 3.68 -10.76
N PHE A 55 3.50 4.45 -10.45
CA PHE A 55 3.30 5.72 -9.76
C PHE A 55 2.57 6.77 -10.61
N LYS A 56 2.74 6.78 -11.93
CA LYS A 56 1.86 7.59 -12.81
C LYS A 56 0.39 7.17 -12.71
N LEU A 57 0.09 5.89 -12.51
CA LEU A 57 -1.28 5.42 -12.28
C LEU A 57 -1.81 5.79 -10.88
N TRP A 58 -0.94 5.90 -9.87
CA TRP A 58 -1.33 6.15 -8.48
C TRP A 58 -1.39 7.64 -8.13
N LEU A 59 -0.39 8.41 -8.58
CA LEU A 59 -0.20 9.84 -8.27
C LEU A 59 -0.58 10.77 -9.44
N GLY A 60 -0.50 10.27 -10.67
CA GLY A 60 -0.82 11.04 -11.89
C GLY A 60 0.37 11.83 -12.43
N SER A 61 0.70 12.96 -11.80
CA SER A 61 1.82 13.84 -12.19
C SER A 61 3.10 13.51 -11.42
N GLY A 62 4.24 14.02 -11.88
CA GLY A 62 5.56 13.69 -11.36
C GLY A 62 6.40 12.85 -12.33
N ASP A 63 7.71 12.88 -12.13
CA ASP A 63 8.69 12.02 -12.76
C ASP A 63 9.24 11.02 -11.75
N PHE A 64 8.75 9.79 -11.83
CA PHE A 64 9.11 8.68 -10.94
C PHE A 64 10.14 7.75 -11.59
N THR A 65 11.00 8.27 -12.47
CA THR A 65 12.17 7.54 -13.00
C THR A 65 13.37 7.68 -12.07
N GLU A 66 14.42 6.89 -12.30
CA GLU A 66 15.65 6.92 -11.48
C GLU A 66 15.35 6.74 -9.98
N PHE A 67 14.77 5.59 -9.62
CA PHE A 67 14.50 5.21 -8.24
C PHE A 67 15.81 5.00 -7.48
N GLU A 68 15.98 5.69 -6.36
CA GLU A 68 17.22 5.72 -5.58
C GLU A 68 17.14 4.79 -4.36
N SER A 69 16.08 4.92 -3.56
CA SER A 69 15.97 4.22 -2.29
C SER A 69 14.52 4.09 -1.80
N ILE A 70 14.34 3.19 -0.82
CA ILE A 70 13.14 3.10 0.00
C ILE A 70 13.56 3.00 1.47
N GLU A 71 13.05 3.91 2.28
CA GLU A 71 13.19 3.89 3.74
C GLU A 71 11.87 3.43 4.36
N TYR A 72 11.96 2.51 5.32
CA TYR A 72 10.80 1.94 6.01
C TYR A 72 10.69 2.54 7.41
N TRP A 73 9.51 3.05 7.74
CA TRP A 73 9.20 3.70 9.02
C TRP A 73 10.23 4.77 9.41
N PRO A 74 10.55 5.74 8.53
CA PRO A 74 11.39 6.88 8.92
C PRO A 74 10.75 7.58 10.13
N SER A 75 11.57 8.11 11.02
CA SER A 75 11.10 8.78 12.24
C SER A 75 11.44 10.26 12.18
N TYR A 76 10.43 11.10 12.22
CA TYR A 76 10.58 12.56 12.23
C TYR A 76 10.21 13.13 13.59
N TYR A 77 11.00 14.11 14.04
CA TYR A 77 10.69 14.92 15.21
C TYR A 77 10.12 16.26 14.74
N LEU A 78 8.99 16.63 15.32
CA LEU A 78 8.32 17.90 15.10
C LEU A 78 8.85 18.94 16.07
N ASP A 79 9.08 20.15 15.58
CA ASP A 79 9.48 21.29 16.40
C ASP A 79 8.36 21.70 17.39
N ASP A 80 8.76 22.30 18.52
CA ASP A 80 7.83 22.68 19.60
C ASP A 80 6.74 23.68 19.16
N ASP A 81 7.01 24.50 18.14
CA ASP A 81 6.09 25.50 17.60
C ASP A 81 5.15 24.94 16.50
N SER A 82 5.45 23.77 15.94
CA SER A 82 4.60 23.09 14.93
C SER A 82 3.65 22.07 15.55
N ALA A 83 3.73 21.89 16.86
CA ALA A 83 2.81 21.05 17.63
C ALA A 83 1.40 21.66 17.65
N TYR A 84 0.55 21.21 16.71
CA TYR A 84 -0.88 20.99 16.97
C TYR A 84 -1.03 20.41 18.39
N GLU A 85 -2.14 20.70 19.11
CA GLU A 85 -2.39 20.40 20.54
C GLU A 85 -2.09 18.95 21.04
N HIS A 86 -1.64 18.05 20.17
CA HIS A 86 -1.15 16.71 20.42
C HIS A 86 0.27 16.66 21.00
N LYS A 87 0.40 16.00 22.15
CA LYS A 87 1.65 15.83 22.92
C LYS A 87 2.73 14.94 22.27
N GLN A 88 2.48 14.36 21.10
CA GLN A 88 3.40 13.43 20.46
C GLN A 88 4.30 14.19 19.48
N LYS A 89 5.56 14.40 19.85
CA LYS A 89 6.55 15.10 19.01
C LYS A 89 7.13 14.25 17.87
N ARG A 90 6.77 12.97 17.81
CA ARG A 90 7.30 12.03 16.82
C ARG A 90 6.19 11.59 15.88
N VAL A 91 6.52 11.49 14.60
CA VAL A 91 5.70 10.87 13.57
C VAL A 91 6.53 9.88 12.78
N GLU A 92 5.89 8.80 12.34
CA GLU A 92 6.53 7.69 11.65
C GLU A 92 5.62 7.27 10.49
N PRO A 93 5.73 7.93 9.32
CA PRO A 93 5.02 7.46 8.13
C PRO A 93 5.55 6.09 7.72
N ASP A 94 4.74 5.30 7.02
CA ASP A 94 5.15 3.94 6.66
C ASP A 94 6.38 3.88 5.76
N LEU A 95 6.47 4.75 4.75
CA LEU A 95 7.57 4.75 3.79
C LEU A 95 7.96 6.15 3.31
N LEU A 96 9.25 6.31 3.03
CA LEU A 96 9.79 7.34 2.15
C LEU A 96 10.43 6.66 0.94
N LEU A 97 9.92 6.95 -0.26
CA LEU A 97 10.53 6.50 -1.51
C LEU A 97 11.23 7.69 -2.17
N GLN A 98 12.51 7.52 -2.48
CA GLN A 98 13.32 8.57 -3.07
C GLN A 98 13.56 8.29 -4.55
N PHE A 99 13.25 9.27 -5.39
CA PHE A 99 13.61 9.32 -6.79
C PHE A 99 14.51 10.51 -7.02
N LYS A 100 15.25 10.52 -8.12
CA LYS A 100 16.17 11.62 -8.42
C LYS A 100 15.52 13.01 -8.38
N GLU A 101 14.34 13.15 -8.99
CA GLU A 101 13.67 14.45 -9.19
C GLU A 101 12.61 14.79 -8.11
N LEU A 102 12.20 13.81 -7.30
CA LEU A 102 11.13 13.97 -6.31
C LEU A 102 11.19 12.88 -5.24
N ASP A 103 10.51 13.13 -4.13
CA ASP A 103 10.28 12.13 -3.09
C ASP A 103 8.78 11.82 -2.95
N VAL A 104 8.47 10.60 -2.51
CA VAL A 104 7.11 10.14 -2.22
C VAL A 104 7.03 9.64 -0.79
N LEU A 105 6.25 10.34 0.05
CA LEU A 105 5.87 9.87 1.37
C LEU A 105 4.60 9.02 1.26
N VAL A 106 4.58 7.86 1.89
CA VAL A 106 3.46 6.92 1.81
C VAL A 106 2.97 6.59 3.20
N GLU A 107 1.66 6.73 3.41
CA GLU A 107 0.96 6.22 4.59
C GLU A 107 0.02 5.12 4.14
N ILE A 108 0.06 3.99 4.84
CA ILE A 108 -0.71 2.80 4.52
C ILE A 108 -1.74 2.62 5.62
N LYS A 109 -2.87 2.00 5.27
CA LYS A 109 -3.72 1.27 6.19
C LYS A 109 -4.18 -0.03 5.58
N PRO A 110 -4.42 -1.07 6.39
CA PRO A 110 -5.07 -2.28 5.96
C PRO A 110 -6.46 -2.03 5.38
N PRO A 111 -6.96 -2.88 4.48
CA PRO A 111 -8.36 -2.88 4.10
C PRO A 111 -9.28 -2.94 5.33
N GLY A 112 -10.20 -1.99 5.43
CA GLY A 112 -11.19 -1.92 6.52
C GLY A 112 -10.75 -1.10 7.74
N GLN A 113 -9.54 -0.54 7.73
CA GLN A 113 -9.13 0.49 8.70
C GLN A 113 -9.25 1.88 8.06
N GLU A 114 -9.43 2.92 8.87
CA GLU A 114 -9.59 4.31 8.42
C GLU A 114 -8.28 5.09 8.61
N GLN A 115 -8.09 6.13 7.79
CA GLN A 115 -6.98 7.09 7.91
C GLN A 115 -7.44 8.41 8.53
N TYR A 116 -6.49 9.25 8.96
CA TYR A 116 -6.74 10.54 9.59
C TYR A 116 -5.89 11.65 8.95
N HIS A 117 -6.51 12.80 8.65
CA HIS A 117 -5.81 13.93 8.01
C HIS A 117 -4.73 14.54 8.88
N GLU A 118 -5.00 14.58 10.19
CA GLU A 118 -4.10 15.13 11.19
C GLU A 118 -2.78 14.35 11.19
N GLN A 119 -2.84 13.04 10.94
CA GLN A 119 -1.65 12.20 10.81
C GLN A 119 -0.88 12.57 9.53
N TRP A 120 -1.53 12.61 8.37
CA TRP A 120 -0.88 12.97 7.09
C TRP A 120 -0.21 14.33 7.15
N GLN A 121 -0.92 15.31 7.70
CA GLN A 121 -0.40 16.67 7.84
C GLN A 121 0.85 16.69 8.69
N ARG A 122 0.83 16.01 9.85
CA ARG A 122 1.99 15.96 10.75
C ARG A 122 3.17 15.22 10.12
N GLU A 123 2.93 14.16 9.34
CA GLU A 123 3.98 13.44 8.61
C GLU A 123 4.62 14.30 7.50
N ILE A 124 3.81 15.05 6.75
CA ILE A 124 4.29 15.99 5.73
C ILE A 124 5.12 17.11 6.37
N ILE A 125 4.62 17.71 7.45
CA ILE A 125 5.35 18.74 8.22
C ILE A 125 6.67 18.15 8.73
N GLY A 126 6.62 16.98 9.37
CA GLY A 126 7.79 16.31 9.91
C GLY A 126 8.85 16.01 8.85
N TYR A 127 8.45 15.63 7.64
CA TYR A 127 9.36 15.47 6.51
C TYR A 127 10.07 16.79 6.16
N PHE A 128 9.34 17.90 6.02
CA PHE A 128 9.94 19.19 5.64
C PHE A 128 10.77 19.85 6.74
N GLU A 129 10.49 19.53 8.01
CA GLU A 129 11.28 19.99 9.15
C GLU A 129 12.62 19.24 9.28
N GLN A 130 12.83 18.16 8.52
CA GLN A 130 14.15 17.55 8.44
C GLN A 130 15.08 18.40 7.55
N ASP A 131 16.32 18.61 7.99
CA ASP A 131 17.40 19.39 7.31
C ASP A 131 17.77 18.92 5.88
N GLN A 132 17.05 17.94 5.32
CA GLN A 132 17.32 17.27 4.04
C GLN A 132 16.20 17.42 2.99
N ALA A 133 15.07 18.06 3.30
CA ALA A 133 13.94 18.16 2.36
C ALA A 133 14.19 19.21 1.26
N SER A 134 14.84 18.82 0.15
CA SER A 134 15.09 19.71 -0.99
C SER A 134 14.34 19.35 -2.27
N LYS A 135 13.70 18.18 -2.32
CA LYS A 135 13.00 17.68 -3.50
C LYS A 135 11.49 17.93 -3.40
N PRO A 136 10.80 18.13 -4.55
CA PRO A 136 9.36 18.07 -4.62
C PRO A 136 8.79 16.85 -3.90
N LEU A 137 7.81 17.05 -3.01
CA LEU A 137 7.18 15.97 -2.25
C LEU A 137 5.80 15.64 -2.79
N TYR A 138 5.54 14.35 -2.98
CA TYR A 138 4.21 13.80 -3.19
C TYR A 138 3.81 12.94 -2.00
N PHE A 139 2.54 12.97 -1.62
CA PHE A 139 1.99 12.10 -0.58
C PHE A 139 1.03 11.06 -1.20
N LEU A 140 1.18 9.81 -0.80
CA LEU A 140 0.31 8.71 -1.22
C LEU A 140 -0.29 7.99 -0.01
N ALA A 141 -1.60 8.15 0.21
CA ALA A 141 -2.35 7.36 1.18
C ALA A 141 -2.86 6.06 0.53
N ILE A 142 -2.58 4.88 1.10
CA ILE A 142 -3.04 3.60 0.57
C ILE A 142 -3.98 2.89 1.56
N GLY A 143 -5.21 2.63 1.11
CA GLY A 143 -6.22 1.92 1.89
C GLY A 143 -6.92 2.79 2.93
N GLY A 144 -8.23 2.63 3.09
CA GLY A 144 -8.95 3.35 4.16
C GLY A 144 -9.12 4.83 3.93
N VAL A 145 -9.06 5.27 2.67
CA VAL A 145 -8.94 6.69 2.33
C VAL A 145 -10.32 7.34 2.10
N GLY A 146 -11.33 6.58 1.73
CA GLY A 146 -12.72 7.04 1.69
C GLY A 146 -12.93 8.39 0.98
N LYS A 147 -13.61 9.34 1.65
CA LYS A 147 -13.79 10.72 1.17
C LYS A 147 -12.72 11.69 1.67
N LEU A 148 -11.76 11.22 2.47
CA LEU A 148 -10.81 12.05 3.20
C LEU A 148 -10.01 12.95 2.26
N ILE A 149 -9.39 12.42 1.19
CA ILE A 149 -8.61 13.22 0.23
C ILE A 149 -9.32 14.51 -0.22
N SER A 150 -10.64 14.45 -0.43
CA SER A 150 -11.40 15.60 -0.93
C SER A 150 -11.55 16.74 0.07
N SER A 151 -11.40 16.47 1.37
CA SER A 151 -11.45 17.45 2.45
C SER A 151 -10.07 17.80 3.02
N PHE A 152 -8.97 17.29 2.45
CA PHE A 152 -7.63 17.64 2.90
C PHE A 152 -7.25 19.02 2.36
N ASP A 153 -6.81 19.92 3.24
CA ASP A 153 -6.42 21.28 2.88
C ASP A 153 -5.00 21.33 2.32
N CYS A 154 -4.85 20.94 1.05
CA CYS A 154 -3.57 21.07 0.35
C CYS A 154 -3.07 22.51 0.32
N SER A 155 -3.96 23.51 0.28
CA SER A 155 -3.59 24.89 0.00
C SER A 155 -2.80 25.51 1.16
N THR A 156 -3.19 25.22 2.39
CA THR A 156 -2.44 25.64 3.59
C THR A 156 -1.06 25.00 3.62
N ILE A 157 -0.95 23.69 3.35
CA ILE A 157 0.35 22.99 3.31
C ILE A 157 1.26 23.57 2.22
N GLN A 158 0.73 23.83 1.01
CA GLN A 158 1.50 24.40 -0.10
C GLN A 158 1.95 25.84 0.14
N THR A 159 1.19 26.60 0.94
CA THR A 159 1.58 27.95 1.33
C THR A 159 2.78 27.91 2.27
N GLN A 160 2.81 26.96 3.20
CA GLN A 160 3.93 26.78 4.12
C GLN A 160 5.14 26.10 3.45
N PHE A 161 4.88 25.09 2.60
CA PHE A 161 5.88 24.29 1.92
C PHE A 161 5.58 24.22 0.41
N PRO A 162 6.10 25.17 -0.40
CA PRO A 162 5.86 25.22 -1.84
C PRO A 162 6.33 23.98 -2.62
N ASP A 163 7.23 23.19 -2.02
CA ASP A 163 7.71 21.94 -2.59
C ASP A 163 6.77 20.75 -2.36
N PHE A 164 5.75 20.89 -1.52
CA PHE A 164 4.65 19.96 -1.48
C PHE A 164 3.79 20.07 -2.76
N LYS A 165 3.74 19.02 -3.58
CA LYS A 165 3.08 19.08 -4.89
C LYS A 165 1.65 18.57 -4.84
N ASN A 166 1.39 17.42 -4.23
CA ASN A 166 0.05 16.87 -4.15
C ASN A 166 -0.06 15.74 -3.13
N ILE A 167 -1.30 15.45 -2.74
CA ILE A 167 -1.72 14.21 -2.11
C ILE A 167 -2.65 13.43 -3.03
N LYS A 168 -2.47 12.12 -3.09
CA LYS A 168 -3.48 11.19 -3.59
C LYS A 168 -3.72 10.11 -2.57
N GLY A 169 -4.87 9.48 -2.67
CA GLY A 169 -5.03 8.18 -2.07
C GLY A 169 -5.77 7.20 -2.95
N ILE A 170 -5.52 5.94 -2.66
CA ILE A 170 -5.88 4.82 -3.51
C ILE A 170 -6.17 3.60 -2.64
N GLU A 171 -7.19 2.84 -2.99
CA GLU A 171 -7.53 1.60 -2.28
C GLU A 171 -6.69 0.41 -2.79
N TRP A 172 -6.34 -0.51 -1.89
CA TRP A 172 -5.57 -1.72 -2.20
C TRP A 172 -6.15 -2.55 -3.35
N GLN A 173 -7.48 -2.61 -3.47
CA GLN A 173 -8.18 -3.30 -4.54
C GLN A 173 -7.90 -2.67 -5.91
N THR A 174 -7.80 -1.34 -5.97
CA THR A 174 -7.48 -0.60 -7.19
C THR A 174 -6.03 -0.85 -7.61
N ILE A 175 -5.08 -0.77 -6.67
CA ILE A 175 -3.68 -1.12 -6.91
C ILE A 175 -3.59 -2.52 -7.50
N GLY A 176 -4.20 -3.50 -6.83
CA GLY A 176 -4.09 -4.87 -7.27
C GLY A 176 -4.79 -5.16 -8.62
N TYR A 177 -5.86 -4.44 -8.96
CA TYR A 177 -6.44 -4.49 -10.31
C TYR A 177 -5.47 -3.95 -11.37
N GLN A 178 -4.81 -2.83 -11.09
CA GLN A 178 -3.81 -2.23 -11.97
C GLN A 178 -2.60 -3.15 -12.16
N LEU A 179 -2.07 -3.76 -11.09
CA LEU A 179 -0.99 -4.75 -11.17
C LEU A 179 -1.38 -5.93 -12.06
N ARG A 180 -2.60 -6.48 -11.89
CA ARG A 180 -3.09 -7.59 -12.69
C ARG A 180 -3.20 -7.24 -14.18
N ASN A 181 -3.64 -6.04 -14.50
CA ASN A 181 -3.68 -5.57 -15.89
C ASN A 181 -2.27 -5.38 -16.46
N MET A 182 -1.35 -4.83 -15.67
CA MET A 182 0.03 -4.64 -16.08
C MET A 182 0.75 -5.96 -16.38
N VAL A 183 0.50 -7.01 -15.59
CA VAL A 183 1.04 -8.37 -15.84
C VAL A 183 0.64 -8.91 -17.23
N LYS A 184 -0.51 -8.52 -17.78
CA LYS A 184 -0.99 -8.95 -19.10
C LYS A 184 -0.37 -8.19 -20.27
N GLN A 185 0.22 -7.02 -20.03
CA GLN A 185 0.77 -6.18 -21.08
C GLN A 185 2.01 -6.83 -21.70
N THR A 186 2.10 -6.85 -23.03
CA THR A 186 3.26 -7.41 -23.75
C THR A 186 4.53 -6.59 -23.55
N SER A 187 4.39 -5.28 -23.35
CA SER A 187 5.49 -4.32 -23.14
C SER A 187 6.19 -4.43 -21.78
N VAL A 188 5.61 -5.15 -20.82
CA VAL A 188 6.22 -5.33 -19.49
C VAL A 188 7.21 -6.50 -19.53
N PRO A 189 8.47 -6.31 -19.08
CA PRO A 189 9.48 -7.36 -19.04
C PRO A 189 9.03 -8.60 -18.27
N LEU A 190 9.55 -9.77 -18.65
CA LEU A 190 9.18 -11.03 -17.99
C LEU A 190 9.57 -11.05 -16.51
N GLN A 191 10.69 -10.43 -16.15
CA GLN A 191 11.14 -10.29 -14.76
C GLN A 191 10.14 -9.48 -13.94
N ASP A 192 9.77 -8.29 -14.41
CA ASP A 192 8.77 -7.46 -13.75
C ASP A 192 7.43 -8.19 -13.63
N LYS A 193 7.00 -8.95 -14.64
CA LYS A 193 5.80 -9.79 -14.53
C LYS A 193 5.87 -10.83 -13.41
N ARG A 194 7.05 -11.34 -13.04
CA ARG A 194 7.19 -12.25 -11.89
C ARG A 194 7.05 -11.47 -10.59
N ILE A 195 7.72 -10.32 -10.49
CA ILE A 195 7.69 -9.45 -9.31
C ILE A 195 6.27 -8.92 -9.05
N LEU A 196 5.57 -8.44 -10.10
CA LEU A 196 4.18 -8.00 -10.02
C LEU A 196 3.24 -9.12 -9.55
N ARG A 197 3.50 -10.39 -9.93
CA ARG A 197 2.75 -11.54 -9.42
C ARG A 197 3.04 -11.80 -7.95
N ASP A 198 4.29 -11.66 -7.50
CA ASP A 198 4.64 -11.79 -6.09
C ASP A 198 3.99 -10.68 -5.24
N MET A 199 3.92 -9.45 -5.76
CA MET A 199 3.17 -8.35 -5.14
C MET A 199 1.67 -8.68 -5.04
N LEU A 200 1.08 -9.22 -6.10
CA LEU A 200 -0.32 -9.69 -6.07
C LEU A 200 -0.53 -10.80 -5.04
N GLN A 201 0.41 -11.73 -4.90
CA GLN A 201 0.34 -12.78 -3.89
C GLN A 201 0.45 -12.25 -2.46
N ALA A 202 1.25 -11.20 -2.22
CA ALA A 202 1.33 -10.54 -0.93
C ALA A 202 -0.03 -9.91 -0.54
N LEU A 203 -0.70 -9.27 -1.50
CA LEU A 203 -2.06 -8.73 -1.34
C LEU A 203 -3.08 -9.84 -1.08
N GLU A 204 -3.08 -10.90 -1.89
CA GLU A 204 -3.99 -12.04 -1.74
C GLU A 204 -3.79 -12.77 -0.41
N LEU A 205 -2.54 -12.89 0.07
CA LEU A 205 -2.24 -13.48 1.37
C LEU A 205 -2.83 -12.67 2.52
N TYR A 206 -2.75 -11.34 2.43
CA TYR A 206 -3.35 -10.42 3.41
C TYR A 206 -4.88 -10.48 3.41
N GLY A 207 -5.48 -10.86 2.28
CA GLY A 207 -6.94 -10.95 2.12
C GLY A 207 -7.52 -9.88 1.18
N VAL A 208 -6.68 -9.09 0.52
CA VAL A 208 -7.12 -8.15 -0.52
C VAL A 208 -7.64 -8.94 -1.72
N ARG A 209 -8.94 -8.83 -1.99
CA ARG A 209 -9.56 -9.48 -3.15
C ARG A 209 -9.32 -8.65 -4.41
N VAL A 210 -8.37 -9.10 -5.22
CA VAL A 210 -7.95 -8.44 -6.47
C VAL A 210 -8.82 -8.72 -7.69
N ARG A 211 -9.89 -9.51 -7.52
CA ARG A 211 -10.88 -9.78 -8.57
C ARG A 211 -12.19 -9.12 -8.19
N LYS A 212 -12.71 -8.23 -9.04
CA LYS A 212 -14.14 -7.90 -9.04
C LYS A 212 -14.86 -9.11 -9.63
N LEU A 213 -15.47 -9.92 -8.78
CA LEU A 213 -16.31 -11.03 -9.22
C LEU A 213 -17.71 -10.46 -9.44
N GLY A 214 -18.00 -10.07 -10.68
CA GLY A 214 -19.34 -9.76 -11.12
C GLY A 214 -20.05 -11.01 -11.64
N TRP A 215 -21.37 -10.95 -11.82
CA TRP A 215 -22.16 -12.06 -12.37
C TRP A 215 -21.60 -12.65 -13.67
N LYS A 216 -21.06 -11.80 -14.54
CA LYS A 216 -20.41 -12.22 -15.79
C LYS A 216 -19.12 -13.05 -15.54
N SER A 217 -18.36 -12.72 -14.50
CA SER A 217 -17.16 -13.46 -14.10
C SER A 217 -17.47 -14.84 -13.50
N LEU A 218 -18.65 -15.01 -12.89
CA LEU A 218 -19.16 -16.30 -12.44
C LEU A 218 -19.55 -17.20 -13.62
N GLN A 219 -20.13 -16.64 -14.68
CA GLN A 219 -20.45 -17.37 -15.91
C GLN A 219 -19.18 -17.94 -16.58
N GLU A 220 -18.16 -17.10 -16.77
CA GLU A 220 -16.85 -17.53 -17.33
C GLU A 220 -16.16 -18.60 -16.45
N PHE A 221 -16.35 -18.53 -15.13
CA PHE A 221 -15.79 -19.50 -14.18
C PHE A 221 -16.53 -20.84 -14.24
N ASN A 222 -17.85 -20.83 -14.41
CA ASN A 222 -18.68 -22.03 -14.58
C ASN A 222 -18.39 -22.78 -15.89
N GLU A 223 -17.92 -22.09 -16.92
CA GLU A 223 -17.49 -22.71 -18.18
C GLU A 223 -16.19 -23.52 -18.03
N HIS A 224 -15.37 -23.23 -17.02
CA HIS A 224 -14.03 -23.83 -16.85
C HIS A 224 -13.89 -24.69 -15.57
N TYR A 225 -14.81 -24.56 -14.61
CA TYR A 225 -14.81 -25.28 -13.35
C TYR A 225 -16.23 -25.68 -12.97
N SER A 226 -16.41 -26.90 -12.46
CA SER A 226 -17.69 -27.38 -11.93
C SER A 226 -18.03 -26.60 -10.65
N VAL A 227 -18.91 -25.60 -10.75
CA VAL A 227 -19.34 -24.83 -9.57
C VAL A 227 -20.39 -25.65 -8.81
N THR A 228 -19.97 -26.35 -7.76
CA THR A 228 -20.90 -26.99 -6.82
C THR A 228 -21.35 -25.99 -5.75
N LEU A 229 -22.54 -26.17 -5.19
CA LEU A 229 -23.04 -25.38 -4.06
C LEU A 229 -22.07 -25.38 -2.87
N SER A 230 -21.39 -26.49 -2.61
CA SER A 230 -20.34 -26.60 -1.60
C SER A 230 -19.11 -25.72 -1.86
N ALA A 231 -18.83 -25.34 -3.12
CA ALA A 231 -17.78 -24.39 -3.47
C ALA A 231 -18.21 -22.93 -3.23
N LEU A 232 -19.51 -22.68 -3.13
CA LEU A 232 -20.11 -21.38 -2.82
C LEU A 232 -20.34 -21.18 -1.32
N ASP A 233 -20.47 -22.25 -0.51
CA ASP A 233 -20.63 -22.19 0.95
C ASP A 233 -19.42 -21.61 1.70
N ILE A 234 -18.26 -21.52 1.04
CA ILE A 234 -17.05 -20.86 1.57
C ILE A 234 -17.13 -19.32 1.37
N TRP A 235 -18.20 -18.82 0.74
CA TRP A 235 -18.37 -17.41 0.38
C TRP A 235 -19.37 -16.71 1.33
N PRO A 236 -18.95 -15.67 2.08
CA PRO A 236 -19.89 -14.87 2.83
C PRO A 236 -20.69 -14.02 1.85
N LEU A 237 -21.99 -14.29 1.77
CA LEU A 237 -22.96 -13.50 1.00
C LEU A 237 -23.10 -12.13 1.65
N GLU A 238 -22.64 -11.07 0.99
CA GLU A 238 -23.11 -9.73 1.34
C GLU A 238 -24.54 -9.59 0.83
N THR A 239 -25.47 -9.46 1.77
CA THR A 239 -26.85 -9.05 1.44
C THR A 239 -26.80 -7.62 0.93
N ALA A 240 -27.14 -7.45 -0.35
CA ALA A 240 -27.33 -6.14 -0.96
C ALA A 240 -28.35 -5.32 -0.15
N LYS A 241 -27.96 -4.10 0.22
CA LYS A 241 -28.88 -3.01 0.62
C LYS A 241 -29.01 -2.06 -0.54
#